data_AF-A0A0F9H1P7-F1
#
_entry.id   AF-A0A0F9H1P7-F1
#
_cell.length_a   1.000
_cell.length_b   1.000
_cell.length_c   1.000
_cell.angle_alpha   90.00
_cell.angle_beta   90.00
_cell.angle_gamma   90.00
#
_symmetry.space_group_name_H-M   'P 1'
#
loop_
_entity.id
_entity.type
_entity.pdbx_description
1 polymer ?
#
loop_
_entity_poly.entity_id
_entity_poly.type
_entity_poly.pdbx_seq_one_letter_code
_entity_poly.pdbx_strand_id
1 'polypeptide(L)'
;GTVTNDPLNIQTNNTSAIFIDASQNVGINVTDPDSKLEVNGDVHIDGDLFFETASSGLFYGNMDQSAGAFNVTLTTINVWVELDAATTNIVAGPLNDITFDGDHFLKVNTTGVYTIVYSLIPAVDSVAGGDQHIEFQVFKNDAVTGKGETHVTFKNILRELPVASDTLLSLTAGDEISIGARNTSSSGKIISVDHLEMTMVMVGG
;
A
#
# COMPACT_ATOMS: atom_id res chain seq x y z
N GLY A 1 31.49 -19.16 -24.62
CA GLY A 1 31.61 -17.92 -23.85
C GLY A 1 32.73 -17.08 -24.43
N THR A 2 32.83 -15.84 -23.98
CA THR A 2 33.87 -14.87 -24.35
C THR A 2 34.64 -14.49 -23.08
N VAL A 3 35.86 -13.98 -23.24
CA VAL A 3 36.67 -13.38 -22.14
C VAL A 3 36.93 -11.89 -22.41
N THR A 4 36.22 -11.34 -23.39
CA THR A 4 36.26 -9.98 -23.92
C THR A 4 34.86 -9.38 -23.79
N ASN A 5 34.70 -8.08 -24.09
CA ASN A 5 33.40 -7.38 -24.03
C ASN A 5 32.45 -7.75 -25.20
N ASP A 6 32.64 -8.91 -25.82
CA ASP A 6 31.77 -9.41 -26.87
C ASP A 6 30.58 -10.15 -26.24
N PRO A 7 29.34 -9.85 -26.66
CA PRO A 7 28.17 -10.54 -26.12
C PRO A 7 28.11 -12.00 -26.59
N LEU A 8 27.40 -12.83 -25.83
CA LEU A 8 27.03 -14.18 -26.25
C LEU A 8 25.58 -14.18 -26.74
N ASN A 9 25.36 -14.62 -27.99
CA ASN A 9 24.03 -14.68 -28.57
C ASN A 9 23.68 -16.12 -29.00
N ILE A 10 22.62 -16.67 -28.40
CA ILE A 10 22.03 -17.95 -28.77
C ILE A 10 20.79 -17.67 -29.62
N GLN A 11 20.84 -18.10 -30.88
CA GLN A 11 19.83 -17.76 -31.88
C GLN A 11 19.05 -18.98 -32.36
N THR A 12 17.79 -18.77 -32.69
CA THR A 12 16.95 -19.70 -33.47
C THR A 12 16.18 -18.90 -34.50
N ASN A 13 15.96 -19.44 -35.70
CA ASN A 13 15.22 -18.75 -36.75
C ASN A 13 15.74 -17.32 -37.07
N ASN A 14 17.07 -17.13 -37.03
CA ASN A 14 17.73 -15.84 -37.22
C ASN A 14 17.30 -14.73 -36.23
N THR A 15 16.72 -15.09 -35.08
CA THR A 15 16.40 -14.17 -33.99
C THR A 15 17.12 -14.57 -32.71
N SER A 16 17.49 -13.58 -31.89
CA SER A 16 18.08 -13.82 -30.57
C SER A 16 17.04 -14.46 -29.64
N ALA A 17 17.31 -15.67 -29.16
CA ALA A 17 16.48 -16.34 -28.17
C ALA A 17 16.98 -16.03 -26.75
N ILE A 18 18.29 -16.15 -26.54
CA ILE A 18 18.98 -15.74 -25.30
C ILE A 18 20.17 -14.87 -25.68
N PHE A 19 20.25 -13.70 -25.07
CA PHE A 19 21.33 -12.74 -25.24
C PHE A 19 22.00 -12.49 -23.90
N ILE A 20 23.34 -12.51 -23.86
CA ILE A 20 24.12 -12.12 -22.69
C ILE A 20 25.02 -10.97 -23.09
N ASP A 21 24.78 -9.80 -22.50
CA ASP A 21 25.54 -8.59 -22.80
C ASP A 21 26.95 -8.61 -22.16
N ALA A 22 27.76 -7.58 -22.43
CA ALA A 22 29.09 -7.45 -21.83
C ALA A 22 29.06 -7.22 -20.31
N SER A 23 27.92 -6.78 -19.75
CA SER A 23 27.70 -6.56 -18.31
C SER A 23 27.18 -7.82 -17.59
N GLN A 24 27.07 -8.94 -18.31
CA GLN A 24 26.54 -10.22 -17.83
C GLN A 24 25.06 -10.16 -17.43
N ASN A 25 24.28 -9.32 -18.10
CA ASN A 25 22.82 -9.31 -18.06
C ASN A 25 22.28 -10.29 -19.10
N VAL A 26 21.27 -11.08 -18.71
CA VAL A 26 20.66 -12.10 -19.56
C VAL A 26 19.32 -11.60 -20.07
N GLY A 27 19.16 -11.47 -21.38
CA GLY A 27 17.88 -11.20 -22.05
C GLY A 27 17.31 -12.47 -22.67
N ILE A 28 16.04 -12.79 -22.40
CA ILE A 28 15.27 -13.81 -23.12
C ILE A 28 14.25 -13.10 -23.99
N ASN A 29 14.38 -13.25 -25.32
CA ASN A 29 13.66 -12.45 -26.32
C ASN A 29 13.91 -10.92 -26.18
N VAL A 30 15.08 -10.55 -25.65
CA VAL A 30 15.56 -9.17 -25.44
C VAL A 30 17.04 -9.13 -25.83
N THR A 31 17.46 -8.10 -26.58
CA THR A 31 18.86 -7.96 -27.04
C THR A 31 19.62 -6.80 -26.39
N ASP A 32 18.96 -6.02 -25.55
CA ASP A 32 19.55 -4.93 -24.79
C ASP A 32 18.98 -4.95 -23.35
N PRO A 33 19.34 -5.98 -22.54
CA PRO A 33 18.73 -6.19 -21.24
C PRO A 33 19.16 -5.14 -20.22
N ASP A 34 18.20 -4.49 -19.55
CA ASP A 34 18.46 -3.44 -18.55
C ASP A 34 18.59 -3.96 -17.10
N SER A 35 18.31 -5.24 -16.90
CA SER A 35 18.35 -5.94 -15.62
C SER A 35 19.15 -7.24 -15.72
N LYS A 36 19.49 -7.84 -14.55
CA LYS A 36 20.32 -9.06 -14.53
C LYS A 36 19.69 -10.22 -15.31
N LEU A 37 18.36 -10.29 -15.28
CA LEU A 37 17.56 -11.18 -16.12
C LEU A 37 16.33 -10.40 -16.58
N GLU A 38 16.21 -10.19 -17.89
CA GLU A 38 15.04 -9.59 -18.52
C GLU A 38 14.38 -10.62 -19.44
N VAL A 39 13.06 -10.81 -19.30
CA VAL A 39 12.29 -11.73 -20.12
C VAL A 39 11.14 -10.96 -20.77
N ASN A 40 11.14 -10.90 -22.10
CA ASN A 40 10.01 -10.37 -22.85
C ASN A 40 9.05 -11.50 -23.22
N GLY A 41 8.21 -11.88 -22.26
CA GLY A 41 7.22 -12.95 -22.37
C GLY A 41 6.84 -13.54 -21.00
N ASP A 42 6.08 -14.64 -21.04
CA ASP A 42 5.66 -15.34 -19.83
C ASP A 42 6.79 -16.18 -19.23
N VAL A 43 6.82 -16.28 -17.90
CA VAL A 43 7.76 -17.11 -17.15
C VAL A 43 6.97 -18.19 -16.41
N HIS A 44 7.29 -19.46 -16.66
CA HIS A 44 6.75 -20.61 -15.92
C HIS A 44 7.83 -21.17 -14.98
N ILE A 45 7.54 -21.19 -13.67
CA ILE A 45 8.42 -21.72 -12.63
C ILE A 45 7.64 -22.83 -11.91
N ASP A 46 8.11 -24.07 -12.00
CA ASP A 46 7.47 -25.22 -11.33
C ASP A 46 7.65 -25.20 -9.79
N GLY A 47 8.60 -24.41 -9.29
CA GLY A 47 8.90 -24.23 -7.86
C GLY A 47 8.67 -22.80 -7.36
N ASP A 48 9.24 -22.48 -6.20
CA ASP A 48 9.10 -21.15 -5.59
C ASP A 48 10.11 -20.14 -6.17
N LEU A 49 9.67 -18.89 -6.33
CA LEU A 49 10.57 -17.76 -6.54
C LEU A 49 11.00 -17.21 -5.18
N PHE A 50 12.29 -17.38 -4.85
CA PHE A 50 12.87 -16.93 -3.58
C PHE A 50 13.70 -15.66 -3.75
N PHE A 51 13.42 -14.66 -2.92
CA PHE A 51 14.12 -13.38 -2.89
C PHE A 51 15.09 -13.36 -1.69
N GLU A 52 16.40 -13.36 -1.96
CA GLU A 52 17.43 -13.62 -0.93
C GLU A 52 17.73 -12.40 -0.05
N THR A 53 17.71 -11.19 -0.62
CA THR A 53 18.08 -9.98 0.12
C THR A 53 16.84 -9.31 0.71
N ALA A 54 17.00 -8.68 1.87
CA ALA A 54 15.99 -7.75 2.39
C ALA A 54 15.67 -6.70 1.32
N SER A 55 14.39 -6.35 1.21
CA SER A 55 13.92 -5.40 0.19
C SER A 55 14.17 -5.85 -1.26
N SER A 56 14.06 -7.16 -1.52
CA SER A 56 13.96 -7.71 -2.89
C SER A 56 12.61 -8.40 -3.11
N GLY A 57 12.19 -8.51 -4.37
CA GLY A 57 10.90 -9.08 -4.77
C GLY A 57 9.80 -8.04 -4.93
N LEU A 58 8.56 -8.43 -4.63
CA LEU A 58 7.41 -7.55 -4.75
C LEU A 58 7.57 -6.32 -3.84
N PHE A 59 7.23 -5.14 -4.34
CA PHE A 59 7.23 -3.93 -3.52
C PHE A 59 6.08 -4.01 -2.52
N TYR A 60 6.37 -3.67 -1.27
CA TYR A 60 5.39 -3.69 -0.20
C TYR A 60 5.70 -2.63 0.84
N GLY A 61 4.67 -2.22 1.56
CA GLY A 61 4.84 -1.40 2.76
C GLY A 61 3.76 -1.74 3.76
N ASN A 62 4.13 -1.66 5.04
CA ASN A 62 3.22 -1.84 6.15
C ASN A 62 3.40 -0.66 7.12
N MET A 63 2.28 -0.20 7.67
CA MET A 63 2.26 0.72 8.79
C MET A 63 1.22 0.26 9.80
N ASP A 64 1.53 0.38 11.07
CA ASP A 64 0.68 -0.08 12.15
C ASP A 64 0.70 0.87 13.35
N GLN A 65 -0.39 0.87 14.10
CA GLN A 65 -0.44 1.35 15.46
C GLN A 65 -0.90 0.17 16.32
N SER A 66 0.03 -0.34 17.12
CA SER A 66 -0.11 -1.59 17.88
C SER A 66 -0.31 -1.38 19.39
N ALA A 67 -0.28 -0.14 19.87
CA ALA A 67 -0.64 0.22 21.25
C ALA A 67 -0.96 1.71 21.42
N GLY A 68 -1.93 1.99 22.31
CA GLY A 68 -2.23 3.34 22.79
C GLY A 68 -3.03 4.16 21.79
N ALA A 69 -4.36 4.16 21.96
CA ALA A 69 -5.29 4.80 21.05
C ALA A 69 -4.94 6.26 20.75
N PHE A 70 -5.09 6.66 19.49
CA PHE A 70 -5.02 8.05 19.06
C PHE A 70 -6.42 8.56 18.70
N ASN A 71 -6.60 9.87 18.79
CA ASN A 71 -7.91 10.51 18.63
C ASN A 71 -7.94 11.37 17.37
N VAL A 72 -8.97 11.18 16.55
CA VAL A 72 -9.22 11.95 15.33
C VAL A 72 -10.53 12.70 15.50
N THR A 73 -10.51 14.01 15.22
CA THR A 73 -11.69 14.89 15.42
C THR A 73 -12.49 15.03 14.13
N LEU A 74 -13.74 14.55 14.15
CA LEU A 74 -14.73 14.68 13.08
C LEU A 74 -15.58 15.94 13.33
N THR A 75 -15.02 17.11 13.00
CA THR A 75 -15.64 18.41 13.32
C THR A 75 -16.94 18.66 12.55
N THR A 76 -16.99 18.30 11.27
CA THR A 76 -18.12 18.61 10.37
C THR A 76 -18.72 17.33 9.79
N ILE A 77 -20.05 17.26 9.73
CA ILE A 77 -20.77 16.13 9.12
C ILE A 77 -20.46 16.05 7.61
N ASN A 78 -20.35 14.83 7.07
CA ASN A 78 -20.05 14.55 5.66
C ASN A 78 -18.71 15.10 5.15
N VAL A 79 -17.81 15.51 6.06
CA VAL A 79 -16.46 15.93 5.72
C VAL A 79 -15.50 14.81 6.07
N TRP A 80 -14.71 14.44 5.08
CA TRP A 80 -13.64 13.48 5.17
C TRP A 80 -12.41 14.12 5.82
N VAL A 81 -11.83 13.41 6.78
CA VAL A 81 -10.54 13.75 7.40
C VAL A 81 -9.67 12.51 7.40
N GLU A 82 -8.37 12.69 7.32
CA GLU A 82 -7.43 11.59 7.49
C GLU A 82 -7.43 11.11 8.93
N LEU A 83 -7.07 9.85 9.13
CA LEU A 83 -6.77 9.30 10.45
C LEU A 83 -5.38 9.78 10.90
N ASP A 84 -5.27 11.09 11.00
CA ASP A 84 -4.10 11.83 11.44
C ASP A 84 -4.42 12.53 12.77
N ALA A 85 -3.44 12.54 13.67
CA ALA A 85 -3.52 13.18 14.97
C ALA A 85 -2.19 13.88 15.26
N ALA A 86 -2.23 14.99 16.00
CA ALA A 86 -1.03 15.76 16.34
C ALA A 86 0.08 14.96 17.06
N THR A 87 -0.26 13.79 17.61
CA THR A 87 0.67 12.73 18.00
C THR A 87 0.12 11.41 17.48
N THR A 88 0.35 11.08 16.21
CA THR A 88 0.05 9.71 15.75
C THR A 88 1.02 8.73 16.41
N ASN A 89 0.48 7.59 16.81
CA ASN A 89 1.27 6.44 17.27
C ASN A 89 1.45 5.42 16.12
N ILE A 90 1.22 5.84 14.87
CA ILE A 90 1.40 4.99 13.71
C ILE A 90 2.88 4.97 13.35
N VAL A 91 3.41 3.76 13.18
CA VAL A 91 4.81 3.52 12.89
C VAL A 91 4.94 2.66 11.64
N ALA A 92 6.11 2.71 11.03
CA ALA A 92 6.44 1.84 9.92
C ALA A 92 6.68 0.40 10.40
N GLY A 93 6.04 -0.54 9.72
CA GLY A 93 6.39 -1.95 9.74
C GLY A 93 7.45 -2.28 8.67
N PRO A 94 7.47 -3.51 8.14
CA PRO A 94 8.35 -3.88 7.03
C PRO A 94 8.08 -3.06 5.76
N LEU A 95 9.16 -2.60 5.12
CA LEU A 95 9.13 -1.79 3.89
C LEU A 95 10.05 -2.37 2.80
N ASN A 96 9.57 -2.37 1.55
CA ASN A 96 10.31 -2.68 0.34
C ASN A 96 9.83 -1.80 -0.82
N ASP A 97 10.66 -0.83 -1.22
CA ASP A 97 10.34 0.19 -2.23
C ASP A 97 9.03 0.96 -2.00
N ILE A 98 8.62 1.02 -0.75
CA ILE A 98 7.62 1.91 -0.17
C ILE A 98 8.30 2.60 1.00
N THR A 99 7.98 3.88 1.22
CA THR A 99 8.56 4.68 2.31
C THR A 99 7.49 5.09 3.31
N PHE A 100 7.92 5.39 4.53
CA PHE A 100 7.09 5.97 5.59
C PHE A 100 7.85 7.20 6.10
N ASP A 101 7.78 8.28 5.32
CA ASP A 101 8.53 9.51 5.57
C ASP A 101 7.72 10.55 6.39
N GLY A 102 6.42 10.30 6.55
CA GLY A 102 5.49 11.06 7.39
C GLY A 102 5.14 10.31 8.66
N ASP A 103 3.95 10.56 9.19
CA ASP A 103 3.47 10.00 10.46
C ASP A 103 2.15 9.21 10.34
N HIS A 104 1.51 9.19 9.16
CA HIS A 104 0.22 8.50 8.96
C HIS A 104 -0.01 7.97 7.52
N PHE A 105 1.02 7.92 6.68
CA PHE A 105 0.89 7.45 5.29
C PHE A 105 2.08 6.61 4.83
N LEU A 106 1.79 5.69 3.91
CA LEU A 106 2.78 5.00 3.10
C LEU A 106 2.95 5.73 1.77
N LYS A 107 4.19 6.02 1.37
CA LYS A 107 4.51 6.70 0.12
C LYS A 107 5.08 5.73 -0.91
N VAL A 108 4.51 5.78 -2.11
CA VAL A 108 4.89 4.95 -3.25
C VAL A 108 6.16 5.46 -3.88
N ASN A 109 7.18 4.61 -4.05
CA ASN A 109 8.38 4.99 -4.81
C ASN A 109 8.31 4.60 -6.28
N THR A 110 7.60 3.51 -6.60
CA THR A 110 7.48 3.00 -7.97
C THR A 110 6.04 2.98 -8.46
N THR A 111 5.80 3.58 -9.63
CA THR A 111 4.50 3.59 -10.30
C THR A 111 4.02 2.16 -10.58
N GLY A 112 2.75 1.89 -10.32
CA GLY A 112 2.14 0.59 -10.57
C GLY A 112 0.73 0.44 -10.02
N VAL A 113 0.25 -0.79 -9.97
CA VAL A 113 -1.01 -1.19 -9.34
C VAL A 113 -0.71 -1.86 -8.02
N TYR A 114 -1.37 -1.39 -6.97
CA TYR A 114 -1.17 -1.86 -5.60
C TYR A 114 -2.46 -2.41 -5.03
N THR A 115 -2.38 -3.59 -4.40
CA THR A 115 -3.38 -4.03 -3.43
C THR A 115 -3.12 -3.30 -2.13
N ILE A 116 -4.17 -2.70 -1.57
CA ILE A 116 -4.14 -1.96 -0.31
C ILE A 116 -5.15 -2.61 0.59
N VAL A 117 -4.71 -3.03 1.77
CA VAL A 117 -5.56 -3.64 2.80
C VAL A 117 -5.41 -2.81 4.06
N TYR A 118 -6.52 -2.49 4.71
CA TYR A 118 -6.47 -1.92 6.04
C TYR A 118 -7.41 -2.62 7.01
N SER A 119 -7.04 -2.56 8.29
CA SER A 119 -7.92 -2.89 9.39
C SER A 119 -7.72 -1.90 10.52
N LEU A 120 -8.79 -1.62 11.26
CA LEU A 120 -8.74 -0.73 12.41
C LEU A 120 -9.84 -1.05 13.41
N ILE A 121 -9.66 -0.57 14.64
CA ILE A 121 -10.60 -0.72 15.74
C ILE A 121 -10.96 0.68 16.26
N PRO A 122 -12.04 1.30 15.75
CA PRO A 122 -12.50 2.59 16.20
C PRO A 122 -13.54 2.45 17.32
N ALA A 123 -13.62 3.49 18.14
CA ALA A 123 -14.76 3.78 19.00
C ALA A 123 -15.10 5.27 18.90
N VAL A 124 -16.33 5.64 19.25
CA VAL A 124 -16.74 7.05 19.33
C VAL A 124 -16.75 7.53 20.79
N ASP A 125 -16.35 8.78 20.99
CA ASP A 125 -16.40 9.46 22.28
C ASP A 125 -17.83 9.71 22.77
N SER A 126 -18.76 9.91 21.84
CA SER A 126 -20.11 10.35 22.12
C SER A 126 -21.13 9.83 21.10
N VAL A 127 -22.30 9.45 21.59
CA VAL A 127 -23.51 9.19 20.77
C VAL A 127 -24.57 10.28 20.99
N ALA A 128 -24.17 11.44 21.50
CA ALA A 128 -25.06 12.59 21.59
C ALA A 128 -25.48 13.04 20.19
N GLY A 129 -26.79 13.18 19.98
CA GLY A 129 -27.38 13.44 18.66
C GLY A 129 -27.82 12.19 17.90
N GLY A 130 -27.71 11.00 18.51
CA GLY A 130 -28.22 9.73 17.95
C GLY A 130 -27.13 8.69 17.70
N ASP A 131 -27.48 7.61 17.02
CA ASP A 131 -26.52 6.63 16.52
C ASP A 131 -25.50 7.31 15.59
N GLN A 132 -24.22 6.92 15.66
CA GLN A 132 -23.15 7.54 14.88
C GLN A 132 -22.74 6.63 13.72
N HIS A 133 -23.10 7.00 12.50
CA HIS A 133 -22.64 6.33 11.28
C HIS A 133 -21.30 6.90 10.84
N ILE A 134 -20.25 6.09 11.00
CA ILE A 134 -18.88 6.42 10.63
C ILE A 134 -18.49 5.60 9.41
N GLU A 135 -17.88 6.26 8.45
CA GLU A 135 -17.40 5.65 7.22
C GLU A 135 -15.88 5.81 7.15
N PHE A 136 -15.18 4.78 6.68
CA PHE A 136 -13.74 4.74 6.49
C PHE A 136 -13.42 4.38 5.04
N GLN A 137 -12.31 4.88 4.51
CA GLN A 137 -11.83 4.50 3.19
C GLN A 137 -10.36 4.83 3.00
N VAL A 138 -9.79 4.33 1.91
CA VAL A 138 -8.42 4.68 1.48
C VAL A 138 -8.39 6.11 0.92
N PHE A 139 -7.37 6.86 1.33
CA PHE A 139 -7.05 8.19 0.82
C PHE A 139 -5.79 8.12 -0.04
N LYS A 140 -5.68 9.10 -0.94
CA LYS A 140 -4.53 9.32 -1.79
C LYS A 140 -4.25 10.82 -1.82
N ASN A 141 -3.06 11.24 -1.39
CA ASN A 141 -2.63 12.65 -1.40
C ASN A 141 -3.69 13.57 -0.77
N ASP A 142 -4.05 13.30 0.49
CA ASP A 142 -5.07 14.01 1.28
C ASP A 142 -6.50 14.01 0.67
N ALA A 143 -6.74 13.17 -0.33
CA ALA A 143 -8.00 13.13 -1.06
C ALA A 143 -8.65 11.75 -1.03
N VAL A 144 -9.98 11.77 -1.04
CA VAL A 144 -10.80 10.57 -1.07
C VAL A 144 -10.65 9.81 -2.38
N THR A 145 -10.52 8.48 -2.29
CA THR A 145 -10.44 7.62 -3.48
C THR A 145 -11.80 7.02 -3.88
N GLY A 146 -12.76 6.94 -2.95
CA GLY A 146 -14.00 6.19 -3.13
C GLY A 146 -13.77 4.67 -3.19
N LYS A 147 -12.67 4.19 -2.60
CA LYS A 147 -12.21 2.80 -2.65
C LYS A 147 -11.87 2.28 -1.26
N GLY A 148 -12.07 0.98 -1.07
CA GLY A 148 -11.94 0.33 0.24
C GLY A 148 -12.90 0.93 1.27
N GLU A 149 -14.11 1.32 0.87
CA GLU A 149 -15.06 1.99 1.76
C GLU A 149 -15.74 1.00 2.70
N THR A 150 -15.80 1.33 3.99
CA THR A 150 -16.47 0.54 5.03
C THR A 150 -17.24 1.42 5.99
N HIS A 151 -18.36 0.90 6.48
CA HIS A 151 -19.33 1.66 7.27
C HIS A 151 -19.61 0.94 8.58
N VAL A 152 -19.72 1.71 9.67
CA VAL A 152 -20.10 1.17 10.98
C VAL A 152 -21.01 2.16 11.71
N THR A 153 -21.97 1.63 12.47
CA THR A 153 -22.86 2.45 13.30
C THR A 153 -22.61 2.19 14.78
N PHE A 154 -22.19 3.21 15.51
CA PHE A 154 -22.02 3.17 16.96
C PHE A 154 -23.29 3.63 17.67
N LYS A 155 -23.84 2.72 18.48
CA LYS A 155 -25.00 2.98 19.36
C LYS A 155 -24.62 3.29 20.81
N ASN A 156 -23.36 3.02 21.15
CA ASN A 156 -22.80 3.20 22.47
C ASN A 156 -21.41 3.84 22.32
N ILE A 157 -21.05 4.69 23.28
CA ILE A 157 -19.68 5.21 23.40
C ILE A 157 -18.72 4.09 23.81
N LEU A 158 -17.43 4.26 23.51
CA LEU A 158 -16.36 3.33 23.94
C LEU A 158 -16.60 1.86 23.53
N ARG A 159 -17.49 1.62 22.56
CA ARG A 159 -17.66 0.31 21.94
C ARG A 159 -16.69 0.23 20.78
N GLU A 160 -15.71 -0.64 20.89
CA GLU A 160 -14.76 -0.96 19.84
C GLU A 160 -15.38 -1.94 18.83
N LEU A 161 -15.28 -1.63 17.54
CA LEU A 161 -15.82 -2.46 16.47
C LEU A 161 -14.79 -2.66 15.37
N PRO A 162 -14.35 -3.89 15.08
CA PRO A 162 -13.36 -4.10 14.02
C PRO A 162 -13.94 -3.69 12.66
N VAL A 163 -13.13 -2.97 11.89
CA VAL A 163 -13.41 -2.57 10.52
C VAL A 163 -12.23 -2.98 9.67
N ALA A 164 -12.48 -3.57 8.49
CA ALA A 164 -11.42 -3.94 7.55
C ALA A 164 -11.92 -3.84 6.11
N SER A 165 -11.03 -3.50 5.19
CA SER A 165 -11.29 -3.43 3.75
C SER A 165 -10.05 -3.70 2.94
N ASP A 166 -10.26 -3.96 1.65
CA ASP A 166 -9.23 -4.04 0.64
C ASP A 166 -9.64 -3.29 -0.63
N THR A 167 -8.64 -2.88 -1.43
CA THR A 167 -8.87 -2.32 -2.75
C THR A 167 -7.62 -2.45 -3.63
N LEU A 168 -7.79 -2.27 -4.94
CA LEU A 168 -6.72 -2.05 -5.90
C LEU A 168 -6.69 -0.57 -6.32
N LEU A 169 -5.51 0.03 -6.38
CA LEU A 169 -5.30 1.37 -6.92
C LEU A 169 -4.11 1.41 -7.88
N SER A 170 -4.26 2.16 -8.98
CA SER A 170 -3.13 2.58 -9.82
C SER A 170 -2.50 3.83 -9.20
N LEU A 171 -1.24 3.73 -8.81
CA LEU A 171 -0.48 4.75 -8.11
C LEU A 171 0.76 5.14 -8.91
N THR A 172 1.14 6.40 -8.78
CA THR A 172 2.37 6.97 -9.34
C THR A 172 3.40 7.15 -8.24
N ALA A 173 4.68 7.08 -8.61
CA ALA A 173 5.77 7.45 -7.70
C ALA A 173 5.52 8.83 -7.07
N GLY A 174 5.62 8.89 -5.74
CA GLY A 174 5.31 10.06 -4.92
C GLY A 174 3.90 10.09 -4.35
N ASP A 175 2.98 9.20 -4.75
CA ASP A 175 1.66 9.12 -4.13
C ASP A 175 1.74 8.68 -2.67
N GLU A 176 1.00 9.35 -1.80
CA GLU A 176 0.88 9.10 -0.37
C GLU A 176 -0.49 8.47 -0.09
N ILE A 177 -0.48 7.32 0.57
CA ILE A 177 -1.68 6.53 0.86
C ILE A 177 -1.88 6.49 2.36
N SER A 178 -3.09 6.86 2.77
CA SER A 178 -3.53 6.93 4.16
C SER A 178 -4.95 6.37 4.28
N ILE A 179 -5.50 6.38 5.49
CA ILE A 179 -6.90 6.03 5.75
C ILE A 179 -7.58 7.29 6.24
N GLY A 180 -8.80 7.54 5.80
CA GLY A 180 -9.60 8.61 6.37
C GLY A 180 -10.97 8.15 6.82
N ALA A 181 -11.61 9.01 7.59
CA ALA A 181 -12.93 8.78 8.15
C ALA A 181 -13.85 9.99 7.98
N ARG A 182 -15.16 9.74 8.00
CA ARG A 182 -16.18 10.78 8.16
C ARG A 182 -17.33 10.28 9.01
N ASN A 183 -18.02 11.22 9.65
CA ASN A 183 -19.31 10.96 10.27
C ASN A 183 -20.41 11.51 9.36
N THR A 184 -21.37 10.67 9.00
CA THR A 184 -22.51 11.06 8.16
C THR A 184 -23.81 11.25 8.95
N SER A 185 -23.77 11.09 10.28
CA SER A 185 -24.91 11.25 11.19
C SER A 185 -24.89 12.54 12.00
N SER A 186 -23.73 12.98 12.51
CA SER A 186 -23.63 14.23 13.27
C SER A 186 -22.22 14.83 13.27
N SER A 187 -22.10 16.11 13.63
CA SER A 187 -20.84 16.83 13.77
C SER A 187 -20.26 16.75 15.18
N GLY A 188 -18.99 17.17 15.31
CA GLY A 188 -18.31 17.35 16.61
C GLY A 188 -18.14 16.06 17.39
N LYS A 189 -17.66 15.01 16.71
CA LYS A 189 -17.33 13.72 17.34
C LYS A 189 -15.84 13.46 17.30
N ILE A 190 -15.36 12.67 18.24
CA ILE A 190 -14.00 12.14 18.23
C ILE A 190 -14.09 10.64 18.03
N ILE A 191 -13.30 10.12 17.10
CA ILE A 191 -13.05 8.69 17.02
C ILE A 191 -11.71 8.41 17.70
N SER A 192 -11.71 7.43 18.58
CA SER A 192 -10.47 6.84 19.11
C SER A 192 -10.17 5.60 18.30
N VAL A 193 -8.94 5.47 17.79
CA VAL A 193 -8.47 4.30 17.05
C VAL A 193 -7.43 3.58 17.91
N ASP A 194 -7.78 2.39 18.42
CA ASP A 194 -6.94 1.65 19.38
C ASP A 194 -5.90 0.76 18.72
N HIS A 195 -6.26 0.18 17.58
CA HIS A 195 -5.38 -0.56 16.69
C HIS A 195 -5.65 -0.14 15.25
N LEU A 196 -4.59 -0.02 14.46
CA LEU A 196 -4.66 0.25 13.02
C LEU A 196 -3.54 -0.52 12.33
N GLU A 197 -3.84 -1.07 11.17
CA GLU A 197 -2.85 -1.63 10.27
C GLU A 197 -3.24 -1.29 8.84
N MET A 198 -2.27 -0.90 8.02
CA MET A 198 -2.40 -0.83 6.57
C MET A 198 -1.21 -1.51 5.91
N THR A 199 -1.50 -2.34 4.92
CA THR A 199 -0.51 -3.00 4.09
C THR A 199 -0.77 -2.68 2.63
N MET A 200 0.30 -2.40 1.90
CA MET A 200 0.31 -2.22 0.44
C MET A 200 1.24 -3.23 -0.20
N VAL A 201 0.83 -3.84 -1.31
CA VAL A 201 1.67 -4.74 -2.11
C VAL A 201 1.46 -4.43 -3.59
N MET A 202 2.53 -4.21 -4.34
CA MET A 202 2.47 -4.04 -5.79
C MET A 202 2.10 -5.37 -6.45
N VAL A 203 1.11 -5.33 -7.33
CA VAL A 203 0.61 -6.50 -8.08
C VAL A 203 0.72 -6.33 -9.59
N GLY A 204 1.16 -5.17 -10.06
CA GLY A 204 1.43 -4.90 -11.48
C GLY A 204 2.13 -3.56 -11.68
N GLY A 205 2.84 -3.40 -12.79
CA GLY A 205 3.61 -2.21 -13.16
C GLY A 205 3.59 -1.98 -14.65
#